data_AF-A0A0S6XT33-F1
#
_entry.id   AF-A0A0S6XT33-F1
#
_cell.length_a   1.000
_cell.length_b   1.000
_cell.length_c   1.000
_cell.angle_alpha   90.00
_cell.angle_beta   90.00
_cell.angle_gamma   90.00
#
_symmetry.space_group_name_H-M   'P 1'
#
loop_
_entity.id
_entity.type
_entity.pdbx_description
1 polymer ?
#
loop_
_entity_poly.entity_id
_entity_poly.type
_entity_poly.pdbx_seq_one_letter_code
_entity_poly.pdbx_strand_id
1 'polypeptide(L)'
;MVRSQMVLLADKCCGRKGGKLSDTMYPPLFSIDFIYDAILRTLKPPFWFALAIGLWQQSASPLLVYTSVAIAALLALSYFGPLFDTIQYGRARHVDFGDEVVVITGGSQGLGKVMAEIFAVRGASVAILDVVPYKAEGDVGPGPVKWYRTDVGDEAAILDAKRRIEEELGTPTILINNAGIVNGKSMLDLPSEDVERNFRVNLLSHFHTIRAFVPAMRSLPNGGTIVTISSVLGHLGAAQLADYTAAKAGLMAMHTSLRAELDMSGSHAVKTVLVKPGQLATALFNGVTTPSSFFAPVVEVIEIAKDVVHKVASGRSGVVAFPLYARYVEWMSILPYGLQNVLRKLSAVALEISPVQHRCAKPDGSNTS
;
A
#
# COMPACT_ATOMS: atom_id res chain seq x y z
N MET A 1 18.42 19.91 7.53
CA MET A 1 17.17 20.50 8.05
C MET A 1 15.98 19.54 7.89
N VAL A 2 15.67 19.04 6.68
CA VAL A 2 14.58 18.07 6.41
C VAL A 2 14.70 16.76 7.21
N ARG A 3 15.91 16.22 7.35
CA ARG A 3 16.17 14.97 8.10
C ARG A 3 15.89 15.11 9.61
N SER A 4 16.11 16.28 10.20
CA SER A 4 15.79 16.54 11.61
C SER A 4 14.30 16.76 11.85
N GLN A 5 13.58 17.36 10.88
CA GLN A 5 12.12 17.49 10.96
C GLN A 5 11.41 16.14 10.83
N MET A 6 11.90 15.23 9.97
CA MET A 6 11.33 13.88 9.82
C MET A 6 11.49 13.00 11.07
N VAL A 7 12.61 13.12 11.80
CA VAL A 7 12.82 12.40 13.07
C VAL A 7 11.88 12.95 14.16
N LEU A 8 11.66 14.26 14.19
CA LEU A 8 10.75 14.89 15.14
C LEU A 8 9.26 14.52 14.89
N LEU A 9 8.89 14.24 13.64
CA LEU A 9 7.56 13.77 13.23
C LEU A 9 7.32 12.31 13.66
N ALA A 10 8.34 11.44 13.56
CA ALA A 10 8.27 10.05 13.99
C ALA A 10 8.04 9.92 15.51
N ASP A 11 8.73 10.75 16.30
CA ASP A 11 8.58 10.73 17.77
C ASP A 11 7.21 11.27 18.25
N LYS A 12 6.59 12.18 17.49
CA LYS A 12 5.33 12.85 17.89
C LYS A 12 4.07 12.09 17.47
N CYS A 13 4.07 11.44 16.29
CA CYS A 13 2.96 10.60 15.83
C CYS A 13 2.64 9.42 16.77
N CYS A 14 3.60 9.00 17.60
CA CYS A 14 3.46 7.84 18.49
C CYS A 14 2.81 8.13 19.86
N GLY A 15 2.47 9.39 20.19
CA GLY A 15 1.61 9.70 21.35
C GLY A 15 2.05 9.11 22.71
N ARG A 16 3.35 8.93 22.97
CA ARG A 16 3.85 8.31 24.20
C ARG A 16 4.31 9.36 25.22
N LYS A 17 3.54 9.52 26.30
CA LYS A 17 4.04 10.14 27.54
C LYS A 17 5.00 9.15 28.23
N GLY A 18 6.28 9.52 28.31
CA GLY A 18 7.21 9.11 29.37
C GLY A 18 7.36 7.61 29.64
N GLY A 19 7.84 6.83 28.66
CA GLY A 19 8.26 5.44 28.85
C GLY A 19 9.52 5.15 28.04
N LYS A 20 10.52 4.52 28.67
CA LYS A 20 11.87 4.20 28.15
C LYS A 20 11.89 3.87 26.65
N LEU A 21 12.86 4.46 25.92
CA LEU A 21 13.26 4.07 24.56
C LEU A 21 13.50 2.55 24.55
N SER A 22 12.63 1.79 23.90
CA SER A 22 12.85 0.38 23.58
C SER A 22 13.01 0.25 22.08
N ASP A 23 14.24 0.03 21.61
CA ASP A 23 14.74 -0.72 20.44
C ASP A 23 13.90 -0.94 19.15
N THR A 24 12.82 -0.19 18.89
CA THR A 24 11.97 -0.38 17.70
C THR A 24 12.08 0.75 16.68
N MET A 25 13.20 1.48 16.66
CA MET A 25 13.47 2.54 15.68
C MET A 25 14.13 2.02 14.39
N TYR A 26 14.38 0.72 14.30
CA TYR A 26 15.00 0.10 13.13
C TYR A 26 14.18 -1.12 12.70
N PRO A 27 13.96 -1.33 11.39
CA PRO A 27 13.47 -2.61 10.91
C PRO A 27 14.42 -3.71 11.43
N PRO A 28 13.94 -4.92 11.73
CA PRO A 28 14.78 -5.97 12.29
C PRO A 28 16.01 -6.14 11.39
N LEU A 29 17.20 -6.01 11.98
CA LEU A 29 18.51 -6.02 11.30
C LEU A 29 18.76 -7.27 10.44
N PHE A 30 17.90 -8.28 10.53
CA PHE A 30 17.93 -9.53 9.76
C PHE A 30 16.51 -9.91 9.28
N SER A 31 15.92 -9.13 8.37
CA SER A 31 14.73 -9.55 7.60
C SER A 31 15.13 -10.11 6.23
N ILE A 32 14.23 -10.91 5.63
CA ILE A 32 14.41 -11.35 4.23
C ILE A 32 14.47 -10.15 3.27
N ASP A 33 13.77 -9.06 3.60
CA ASP A 33 13.81 -7.80 2.85
C ASP A 33 15.20 -7.19 2.88
N PHE A 34 15.86 -7.13 4.06
CA PHE A 34 17.24 -6.64 4.17
C PHE A 34 18.21 -7.48 3.35
N ILE A 35 18.11 -8.81 3.41
CA ILE A 35 18.96 -9.73 2.63
C ILE A 35 18.73 -9.52 1.13
N TYR A 36 17.48 -9.39 0.70
CA TYR A 36 17.14 -9.15 -0.71
C TYR A 36 17.65 -7.81 -1.21
N ASP A 37 17.42 -6.74 -0.46
CA ASP A 37 17.90 -5.39 -0.81
C ASP A 37 19.43 -5.33 -0.81
N ALA A 38 20.08 -5.98 0.15
CA ALA A 38 21.54 -6.10 0.19
C ALA A 38 22.05 -6.85 -1.05
N ILE A 39 21.51 -8.04 -1.35
CA ILE A 39 21.88 -8.84 -2.53
C ILE A 39 21.69 -8.05 -3.83
N LEU A 40 20.56 -7.38 -4.02
CA LEU A 40 20.29 -6.60 -5.23
C LEU A 40 21.20 -5.38 -5.37
N ARG A 41 21.50 -4.67 -4.27
CA ARG A 41 22.42 -3.53 -4.26
C ARG A 41 23.86 -3.97 -4.47
N THR A 42 24.22 -5.18 -4.05
CA THR A 42 25.54 -5.78 -4.31
C THR A 42 25.65 -6.33 -5.74
N LEU A 43 24.54 -6.76 -6.37
CA LEU A 43 24.50 -7.35 -7.73
C LEU A 43 24.39 -6.35 -8.90
N LYS A 44 24.44 -5.04 -8.65
CA LYS A 44 24.67 -4.03 -9.70
C LYS A 44 25.71 -3.03 -9.19
N PRO A 45 26.73 -2.55 -9.95
CA PRO A 45 27.28 -2.90 -11.26
C PRO A 45 28.61 -3.76 -11.27
N PRO A 46 29.07 -4.49 -10.22
CA PRO A 46 30.30 -5.28 -10.32
C PRO A 46 30.11 -6.72 -10.86
N PHE A 47 28.93 -7.11 -11.36
CA PHE A 47 28.75 -8.43 -12.02
C PHE A 47 29.58 -8.59 -13.31
N TRP A 48 29.92 -7.47 -13.97
CA TRP A 48 30.84 -7.44 -15.12
C TRP A 48 32.23 -8.01 -14.80
N PHE A 49 32.62 -8.06 -13.52
CA PHE A 49 33.88 -8.67 -13.06
C PHE A 49 33.81 -10.22 -13.08
N ALA A 50 32.64 -10.81 -12.82
CA ALA A 50 32.46 -12.27 -12.83
C ALA A 50 32.37 -12.84 -14.26
N LEU A 51 31.78 -12.09 -15.20
CA LEU A 51 31.78 -12.44 -16.64
C LEU A 51 33.19 -12.35 -17.24
N ALA A 52 33.99 -11.35 -16.81
CA ALA A 52 35.37 -11.20 -17.24
C ALA A 52 36.30 -12.32 -16.70
N ILE A 53 36.11 -12.78 -15.46
CA ILE A 53 36.86 -13.93 -14.90
C ILE A 53 36.47 -15.25 -15.56
N GLY A 54 35.19 -15.46 -15.89
CA GLY A 54 34.72 -16.64 -16.62
C GLY A 54 35.28 -16.75 -18.04
N LEU A 55 35.45 -15.61 -18.72
CA LEU A 55 36.10 -15.54 -20.04
C LEU A 55 37.63 -15.69 -19.99
N TRP A 56 38.24 -15.50 -18.81
CA TRP A 56 39.69 -15.65 -18.62
C TRP A 56 40.12 -17.09 -18.26
N GLN A 57 39.19 -17.98 -17.92
CA GLN A 57 39.49 -19.39 -17.65
C GLN A 57 39.13 -20.32 -18.81
N GLN A 58 40.07 -20.52 -19.72
CA GLN A 58 40.09 -21.64 -20.68
C GLN A 58 40.36 -23.02 -20.01
N SER A 59 39.91 -23.22 -18.77
CA SER A 59 40.12 -24.44 -17.99
C SER A 59 39.08 -24.64 -16.87
N ALA A 60 37.88 -24.07 -16.99
CA ALA A 60 36.84 -24.16 -15.96
C ALA A 60 36.00 -25.45 -16.06
N SER A 61 35.66 -26.02 -14.90
CA SER A 61 34.73 -27.17 -14.80
C SER A 61 33.35 -26.86 -15.37
N PRO A 62 32.61 -27.84 -15.92
CA PRO A 62 31.27 -27.61 -16.50
C PRO A 62 30.29 -26.94 -15.54
N LEU A 63 30.39 -27.19 -14.24
CA LEU A 63 29.54 -26.60 -13.20
C LEU A 63 29.68 -25.06 -13.10
N LEU A 64 30.90 -24.52 -13.28
CA LEU A 64 31.14 -23.07 -13.28
C LEU A 64 30.55 -22.38 -14.52
N VAL A 65 30.55 -23.09 -15.64
CA VAL A 65 29.90 -22.61 -16.88
C VAL A 65 28.37 -22.59 -16.68
N TYR A 66 27.77 -23.64 -16.13
CA TYR A 66 26.32 -23.66 -15.91
C TYR A 66 25.85 -22.62 -14.89
N THR A 67 26.60 -22.42 -13.81
CA THR A 67 26.27 -21.41 -12.79
C THR A 67 26.42 -19.98 -13.32
N SER A 68 27.48 -19.68 -14.09
CA SER A 68 27.63 -18.36 -14.71
C SER A 68 26.54 -18.06 -15.74
N VAL A 69 26.15 -19.05 -16.56
CA VAL A 69 25.02 -18.92 -17.50
C VAL A 69 23.69 -18.70 -16.76
N ALA A 70 23.43 -19.45 -15.68
CA ALA A 70 22.21 -19.28 -14.88
C ALA A 70 22.15 -17.89 -14.23
N ILE A 71 23.26 -17.38 -13.68
CA ILE A 71 23.32 -16.05 -13.07
C ILE A 71 23.17 -14.97 -14.15
N ALA A 72 23.81 -15.11 -15.31
CA ALA A 72 23.64 -14.19 -16.43
C ALA A 72 22.20 -14.17 -16.94
N ALA A 73 21.52 -15.32 -17.00
CA ALA A 73 20.11 -15.40 -17.37
C ALA A 73 19.20 -14.72 -16.33
N LEU A 74 19.43 -14.92 -15.03
CA LEU A 74 18.70 -14.25 -13.95
C LEU A 74 18.91 -12.73 -13.98
N LEU A 75 20.13 -12.27 -14.27
CA LEU A 75 20.45 -10.85 -14.36
C LEU A 75 19.90 -10.21 -15.63
N ALA A 76 19.93 -10.91 -16.77
CA ALA A 76 19.25 -10.47 -17.98
C ALA A 76 17.75 -10.30 -17.70
N LEU A 77 17.10 -11.28 -17.04
CA LEU A 77 15.70 -11.17 -16.62
C LEU A 77 15.46 -9.92 -15.73
N SER A 78 16.39 -9.63 -14.82
CA SER A 78 16.31 -8.44 -13.95
C SER A 78 16.52 -7.10 -14.68
N TYR A 79 17.28 -7.12 -15.78
CA TYR A 79 17.58 -5.93 -16.60
C TYR A 79 16.45 -5.64 -17.60
N PHE A 80 15.75 -6.67 -18.06
CA PHE A 80 14.58 -6.51 -18.90
C PHE A 80 13.32 -6.08 -18.13
N GLY A 81 13.30 -6.15 -16.80
CA GLY A 81 12.16 -5.72 -15.96
C GLY A 81 11.61 -4.32 -16.34
N PRO A 82 12.43 -3.25 -16.39
CA PRO A 82 11.98 -1.93 -16.80
C PRO A 82 11.49 -1.83 -18.26
N LEU A 83 12.00 -2.68 -19.16
CA LEU A 83 11.52 -2.78 -20.53
C LEU A 83 10.14 -3.44 -20.57
N PHE A 84 9.96 -4.55 -19.84
CA PHE A 84 8.67 -5.20 -19.67
C PHE A 84 7.65 -4.26 -19.01
N ASP A 85 8.07 -3.46 -18.02
CA ASP A 85 7.20 -2.45 -17.42
C ASP A 85 6.75 -1.41 -18.45
N THR A 86 7.63 -0.97 -19.35
CA THR A 86 7.26 0.01 -20.39
C THR A 86 6.32 -0.60 -21.42
N ILE A 87 6.54 -1.87 -21.79
CA ILE A 87 5.65 -2.62 -22.68
C ILE A 87 4.28 -2.83 -22.02
N GLN A 88 4.26 -3.16 -20.73
CA GLN A 88 3.04 -3.46 -19.99
C GLN A 88 2.25 -2.20 -19.65
N TYR A 89 2.90 -1.17 -19.10
CA TYR A 89 2.29 0.02 -18.48
C TYR A 89 2.37 1.30 -19.35
N GLY A 90 3.01 1.23 -20.51
CA GLY A 90 3.18 2.35 -21.43
C GLY A 90 4.17 3.41 -20.92
N ARG A 91 4.15 4.58 -21.58
CA ARG A 91 5.02 5.73 -21.24
C ARG A 91 4.58 6.38 -19.93
N ALA A 92 5.52 6.95 -19.18
CA ALA A 92 5.20 7.73 -17.99
C ALA A 92 4.45 9.03 -18.35
N ARG A 93 3.53 9.48 -17.50
CA ARG A 93 3.02 10.87 -17.52
C ARG A 93 3.99 11.79 -16.81
N HIS A 94 3.94 13.08 -17.11
CA HIS A 94 4.61 14.10 -16.31
C HIS A 94 3.86 14.30 -15.00
N VAL A 95 4.58 14.45 -13.89
CA VAL A 95 4.01 14.70 -12.56
C VAL A 95 4.82 15.82 -11.92
N ASP A 96 4.19 16.98 -11.74
CA ASP A 96 4.72 18.07 -10.94
C ASP A 96 3.72 18.36 -9.83
N PHE A 97 4.12 18.09 -8.59
CA PHE A 97 3.21 18.14 -7.45
C PHE A 97 2.56 19.50 -7.24
N GLY A 98 3.17 20.61 -7.68
CA GLY A 98 2.53 21.93 -7.59
C GLY A 98 1.24 22.06 -8.40
N ASP A 99 1.08 21.26 -9.46
CA ASP A 99 -0.09 21.24 -10.33
C ASP A 99 -1.07 20.09 -10.01
N GLU A 100 -0.73 19.23 -9.04
CA GLU A 100 -1.54 18.05 -8.72
C GLU A 100 -2.57 18.32 -7.62
N VAL A 101 -3.78 17.82 -7.83
CA VAL A 101 -4.84 17.75 -6.83
C VAL A 101 -5.06 16.30 -6.44
N VAL A 102 -4.67 15.97 -5.20
CA VAL A 102 -4.67 14.62 -4.63
C VAL A 102 -5.90 14.41 -3.77
N VAL A 103 -6.80 13.53 -4.19
CA VAL A 103 -7.95 13.08 -3.40
C VAL A 103 -7.59 11.80 -2.67
N ILE A 104 -7.67 11.78 -1.34
CA ILE A 104 -7.35 10.61 -0.51
C ILE A 104 -8.57 10.21 0.32
N THR A 105 -9.07 9.00 0.12
CA THR A 105 -10.13 8.45 0.97
C THR A 105 -9.54 7.83 2.24
N GLY A 106 -10.19 8.02 3.39
CA GLY A 106 -9.66 7.56 4.68
C GLY A 106 -8.36 8.25 5.08
N GLY A 107 -8.20 9.53 4.71
CA GLY A 107 -6.98 10.30 4.88
C GLY A 107 -6.79 10.93 6.27
N SER A 108 -7.71 10.74 7.22
CA SER A 108 -7.60 11.35 8.55
C SER A 108 -6.74 10.53 9.53
N GLN A 109 -6.48 9.25 9.23
CA GLN A 109 -5.73 8.34 10.10
C GLN A 109 -4.85 7.35 9.31
N GLY A 110 -3.94 6.67 10.01
CA GLY A 110 -3.14 5.56 9.46
C GLY A 110 -2.37 5.90 8.19
N LEU A 111 -2.38 4.99 7.21
CA LEU A 111 -1.68 5.15 5.93
C LEU A 111 -2.15 6.36 5.13
N GLY A 112 -3.46 6.63 5.13
CA GLY A 112 -4.04 7.77 4.43
C GLY A 112 -3.50 9.11 4.94
N LYS A 113 -3.44 9.28 6.27
CA LYS A 113 -2.87 10.50 6.90
C LYS A 113 -1.41 10.70 6.49
N VAL A 114 -0.60 9.66 6.60
CA VAL A 114 0.84 9.75 6.25
C VAL A 114 1.03 10.09 4.77
N MET A 115 0.24 9.49 3.87
CA MET A 115 0.28 9.86 2.45
C MET A 115 -0.13 11.32 2.23
N ALA A 116 -1.21 11.78 2.87
CA ALA A 116 -1.67 13.17 2.76
C ALA A 116 -0.58 14.17 3.17
N GLU A 117 0.10 13.90 4.28
CA GLU A 117 1.19 14.74 4.77
C GLU A 117 2.38 14.74 3.81
N ILE A 118 2.79 13.59 3.26
CA ILE A 118 3.89 13.55 2.29
C ILE A 118 3.54 14.31 1.00
N PHE A 119 2.31 14.20 0.49
CA PHE A 119 1.90 14.95 -0.71
C PHE A 119 1.87 16.45 -0.45
N ALA A 120 1.38 16.88 0.72
CA ALA A 120 1.37 18.29 1.13
C ALA A 120 2.78 18.87 1.28
N VAL A 121 3.73 18.11 1.88
CA VAL A 121 5.15 18.47 1.94
C VAL A 121 5.75 18.66 0.55
N ARG A 122 5.28 17.89 -0.45
CA ARG A 122 5.72 18.00 -1.84
C ARG A 122 5.05 19.12 -2.63
N GLY A 123 4.15 19.88 -2.02
CA GLY A 123 3.48 21.02 -2.64
C GLY A 123 2.16 20.71 -3.34
N ALA A 124 1.65 19.48 -3.25
CA ALA A 124 0.37 19.12 -3.85
C ALA A 124 -0.82 19.62 -3.03
N SER A 125 -1.91 19.96 -3.72
CA SER A 125 -3.19 20.26 -3.09
C SER A 125 -3.85 18.95 -2.68
N VAL A 126 -4.13 18.76 -1.39
CA VAL A 126 -4.65 17.50 -0.84
C VAL A 126 -6.08 17.66 -0.34
N ALA A 127 -6.98 16.86 -0.89
CA ALA A 127 -8.35 16.70 -0.43
C ALA A 127 -8.51 15.39 0.34
N ILE A 128 -8.83 15.48 1.63
CA ILE A 128 -9.08 14.32 2.50
C ILE A 128 -10.58 14.05 2.56
N LEU A 129 -11.00 12.89 2.07
CA LEU A 129 -12.36 12.37 2.19
C LEU A 129 -12.41 11.38 3.35
N ASP A 130 -13.01 11.78 4.46
CA ASP A 130 -13.08 10.95 5.66
C ASP A 130 -14.30 11.34 6.51
N VAL A 131 -14.88 10.37 7.21
CA VAL A 131 -15.95 10.61 8.19
C VAL A 131 -15.40 11.23 9.48
N VAL A 132 -14.12 10.98 9.78
CA VAL A 132 -13.40 11.53 10.93
C VAL A 132 -12.71 12.83 10.55
N PRO A 133 -12.77 13.88 11.38
CA PRO A 133 -12.08 15.13 11.12
C PRO A 133 -10.57 14.93 11.01
N TYR A 134 -9.96 15.51 9.97
CA TYR A 134 -8.51 15.61 9.87
C TYR A 134 -7.97 16.57 10.94
N LYS A 135 -6.94 16.14 11.65
CA LYS A 135 -6.22 16.97 12.62
C LYS A 135 -4.78 17.09 12.17
N ALA A 136 -4.42 18.25 11.63
CA ALA A 136 -3.05 18.59 11.30
C ALA A 136 -2.23 18.75 12.59
N GLU A 137 -1.04 18.17 12.62
CA GLU A 137 -0.08 18.38 13.71
C GLU A 137 0.94 19.44 13.28
N GLY A 138 0.49 20.69 13.22
CA GLY A 138 1.30 21.84 12.78
C GLY A 138 1.19 22.13 11.29
N ASP A 139 2.15 22.89 10.77
CA ASP A 139 2.26 23.16 9.34
C ASP A 139 2.77 21.91 8.61
N VAL A 140 1.94 21.38 7.71
CA VAL A 140 2.15 20.10 7.03
C VAL A 140 2.97 20.28 5.75
N GLY A 141 3.16 21.52 5.29
CA GLY A 141 3.96 21.81 4.10
C GLY A 141 3.32 22.85 3.19
N PRO A 142 3.96 23.15 2.05
CA PRO A 142 3.51 24.21 1.15
C PRO A 142 2.18 23.90 0.43
N GLY A 143 1.78 22.64 0.32
CA GLY A 143 0.53 22.24 -0.30
C GLY A 143 -0.68 22.37 0.65
N PRO A 144 -1.81 22.94 0.20
CA PRO A 144 -2.99 23.06 1.04
C PRO A 144 -3.62 21.69 1.32
N VAL A 145 -3.95 21.41 2.58
CA VAL A 145 -4.69 20.20 2.99
C VAL A 145 -6.09 20.59 3.46
N LYS A 146 -7.12 20.09 2.76
CA LYS A 146 -8.52 20.34 3.10
C LYS A 146 -9.25 19.05 3.40
N TRP A 147 -10.05 19.06 4.46
CA TRP A 147 -10.89 17.93 4.85
C TRP A 147 -12.34 18.14 4.42
N TYR A 148 -12.89 17.09 3.81
CA TYR A 148 -14.27 17.01 3.37
C TYR A 148 -14.92 15.84 4.09
N ARG A 149 -15.82 16.15 5.05
CA ARG A 149 -16.61 15.12 5.73
C ARG A 149 -17.40 14.31 4.70
N THR A 150 -17.02 13.06 4.50
CA THR A 150 -17.56 12.21 3.42
C THR A 150 -17.59 10.76 3.87
N ASP A 151 -18.78 10.14 3.87
CA ASP A 151 -18.89 8.68 3.89
C ASP A 151 -18.70 8.18 2.46
N VAL A 152 -17.58 7.52 2.20
CA VAL A 152 -17.25 7.01 0.86
C VAL A 152 -18.11 5.82 0.45
N GLY A 153 -18.91 5.26 1.37
CA GLY A 153 -19.96 4.31 1.04
C GLY A 153 -21.21 4.94 0.43
N ASP A 154 -21.32 6.27 0.43
CA ASP A 154 -22.43 7.03 -0.14
C ASP A 154 -21.99 7.78 -1.41
N GLU A 155 -22.52 7.35 -2.56
CA GLU A 155 -22.21 7.96 -3.86
C GLU A 155 -22.59 9.46 -3.92
N ALA A 156 -23.69 9.86 -3.28
CA ALA A 156 -24.12 11.25 -3.27
C ALA A 156 -23.15 12.13 -2.47
N ALA A 157 -22.65 11.63 -1.33
CA ALA A 157 -21.64 12.33 -0.54
C ALA A 157 -20.32 12.49 -1.32
N ILE A 158 -19.91 11.50 -2.09
CA ILE A 158 -18.72 11.59 -2.96
C ILE A 158 -18.90 12.66 -4.04
N LEU A 159 -20.07 12.72 -4.69
CA LEU A 159 -20.37 13.72 -5.72
C LEU A 159 -20.41 15.14 -5.16
N ASP A 160 -20.96 15.32 -3.95
CA ASP A 160 -20.93 16.61 -3.25
C ASP A 160 -19.50 17.04 -2.89
N ALA A 161 -18.69 16.12 -2.35
CA ALA A 161 -17.29 16.37 -2.06
C ALA A 161 -16.50 16.72 -3.33
N LYS A 162 -16.72 16.00 -4.44
CA LYS A 162 -16.09 16.28 -5.73
C LYS A 162 -16.33 17.74 -6.16
N ARG A 163 -17.58 18.20 -6.15
CA ARG A 163 -17.93 19.56 -6.55
C ARG A 163 -17.15 20.60 -5.74
N ARG A 164 -17.14 20.44 -4.41
CA ARG A 164 -16.40 21.34 -3.51
C ARG A 164 -14.89 21.29 -3.74
N ILE A 165 -14.32 20.11 -4.00
CA ILE A 165 -12.89 19.97 -4.33
C ILE A 165 -12.57 20.73 -5.62
N GLU A 166 -13.38 20.57 -6.66
CA GLU A 166 -13.18 21.24 -7.95
C GLU A 166 -13.25 22.78 -7.80
N GLU A 167 -14.14 23.28 -6.96
CA GLU A 167 -14.26 24.72 -6.65
C GLU A 167 -13.08 25.25 -5.83
N GLU A 168 -12.59 24.46 -4.86
CA GLU A 168 -11.67 24.94 -3.83
C GLU A 168 -10.19 24.64 -4.08
N LEU A 169 -9.89 23.57 -4.82
CA LEU A 169 -8.54 23.06 -5.08
C LEU A 169 -8.27 22.83 -6.57
N GLY A 170 -9.31 22.77 -7.40
CA GLY A 170 -9.23 22.48 -8.83
C GLY A 170 -9.50 21.01 -9.16
N THR A 171 -9.34 20.66 -10.44
CA THR A 171 -9.69 19.33 -10.96
C THR A 171 -8.78 18.24 -10.37
N PRO A 172 -9.35 17.21 -9.71
CA PRO A 172 -8.59 16.08 -9.20
C PRO A 172 -7.77 15.36 -10.27
N THR A 173 -6.48 15.20 -10.03
CA THR A 173 -5.54 14.52 -10.93
C THR A 173 -5.00 13.21 -10.35
N ILE A 174 -5.01 13.07 -9.03
CA ILE A 174 -4.59 11.85 -8.32
C ILE A 174 -5.72 11.40 -7.39
N LEU A 175 -6.18 10.16 -7.54
CA LEU A 175 -7.18 9.54 -6.67
C LEU A 175 -6.53 8.38 -5.91
N ILE A 176 -6.52 8.45 -4.58
CA ILE A 176 -6.03 7.40 -3.70
C ILE A 176 -7.20 6.80 -2.95
N ASN A 177 -7.62 5.63 -3.42
CA ASN A 177 -8.65 4.83 -2.77
C ASN A 177 -8.02 3.98 -1.67
N ASN A 178 -8.09 4.49 -0.43
CA ASN A 178 -7.45 3.93 0.75
C ASN A 178 -8.43 3.58 1.90
N ALA A 179 -9.59 4.24 1.97
CA ALA A 179 -10.57 4.02 3.03
C ALA A 179 -10.90 2.53 3.21
N GLY A 180 -11.02 2.11 4.48
CA GLY A 180 -11.36 0.74 4.78
C GLY A 180 -11.71 0.50 6.24
N ILE A 181 -12.46 -0.58 6.47
CA ILE A 181 -12.87 -1.06 7.80
C ILE A 181 -12.60 -2.56 7.93
N VAL A 182 -12.48 -3.03 9.17
CA VAL A 182 -12.27 -4.44 9.50
C VAL A 182 -13.21 -4.82 10.64
N ASN A 183 -13.93 -5.94 10.51
CA ASN A 183 -14.85 -6.43 11.53
C ASN A 183 -14.18 -7.39 12.53
N GLY A 184 -13.32 -8.30 12.04
CA GLY A 184 -12.57 -9.22 12.90
C GLY A 184 -13.43 -10.29 13.60
N LYS A 185 -14.45 -10.83 12.91
CA LYS A 185 -15.33 -11.88 13.44
C LYS A 185 -15.23 -13.14 12.59
N SER A 186 -15.46 -14.30 13.21
CA SER A 186 -15.55 -15.58 12.49
C SER A 186 -16.64 -15.50 11.41
N MET A 187 -16.51 -16.26 10.33
CA MET A 187 -17.51 -16.24 9.24
C MET A 187 -18.92 -16.61 9.74
N LEU A 188 -19.01 -17.47 10.75
CA LEU A 188 -20.29 -17.94 11.30
C LEU A 188 -20.91 -16.94 12.28
N ASP A 189 -20.09 -16.09 12.90
CA ASP A 189 -20.53 -15.08 13.88
C ASP A 189 -20.59 -13.66 13.29
N LEU A 190 -20.36 -13.52 11.99
CA LEU A 190 -20.33 -12.23 11.29
C LEU A 190 -21.75 -11.88 10.81
N PRO A 191 -22.38 -10.82 11.37
CA PRO A 191 -23.71 -10.39 10.94
C PRO A 191 -23.72 -9.92 9.48
N SER A 192 -24.82 -10.19 8.76
CA SER A 192 -24.98 -9.77 7.36
C SER A 192 -24.80 -8.26 7.17
N GLU A 193 -25.31 -7.45 8.10
CA GLU A 193 -25.17 -5.99 8.07
C GLU A 193 -23.70 -5.52 8.14
N ASP A 194 -22.87 -6.22 8.93
CA ASP A 194 -21.44 -5.94 9.04
C ASP A 194 -20.71 -6.32 7.73
N VAL A 195 -21.13 -7.41 7.07
CA VAL A 195 -20.64 -7.81 5.74
C VAL A 195 -20.97 -6.75 4.71
N GLU A 196 -22.24 -6.34 4.61
CA GLU A 196 -22.69 -5.32 3.65
C GLU A 196 -21.96 -4.00 3.86
N ARG A 197 -21.83 -3.55 5.11
CA ARG A 197 -21.06 -2.35 5.45
C ARG A 197 -19.60 -2.47 5.04
N ASN A 198 -18.97 -3.64 5.25
CA ASN A 198 -17.61 -3.92 4.83
C ASN A 198 -17.46 -3.78 3.30
N PHE A 199 -18.31 -4.46 2.52
CA PHE A 199 -18.28 -4.36 1.07
C PHE A 199 -18.56 -2.94 0.57
N ARG A 200 -19.51 -2.23 1.19
CA ARG A 200 -19.83 -0.85 0.86
C ARG A 200 -18.61 0.07 0.99
N VAL A 201 -17.89 -0.03 2.10
CA VAL A 201 -16.72 0.83 2.38
C VAL A 201 -15.45 0.35 1.70
N ASN A 202 -15.13 -0.94 1.71
CA ASN A 202 -13.85 -1.47 1.21
C ASN A 202 -13.85 -1.76 -0.30
N LEU A 203 -15.00 -2.00 -0.92
CA LEU A 203 -15.09 -2.37 -2.34
C LEU A 203 -15.90 -1.36 -3.15
N LEU A 204 -17.18 -1.17 -2.83
CA LEU A 204 -18.09 -0.33 -3.63
C LEU A 204 -17.65 1.14 -3.66
N SER A 205 -17.12 1.65 -2.55
CA SER A 205 -16.57 3.02 -2.48
C SER A 205 -15.56 3.31 -3.59
N HIS A 206 -14.71 2.33 -3.95
CA HIS A 206 -13.75 2.50 -5.03
C HIS A 206 -14.44 2.62 -6.40
N PHE A 207 -15.51 1.87 -6.64
CA PHE A 207 -16.30 2.02 -7.88
C PHE A 207 -16.93 3.42 -7.95
N HIS A 208 -17.50 3.90 -6.84
CA HIS A 208 -18.13 5.22 -6.78
C HIS A 208 -17.11 6.34 -7.01
N THR A 209 -15.95 6.31 -6.35
CA THR A 209 -14.91 7.32 -6.55
C THR A 209 -14.30 7.26 -7.95
N ILE A 210 -14.08 6.05 -8.50
CA ILE A 210 -13.60 5.89 -9.89
C ILE A 210 -14.61 6.53 -10.86
N ARG A 211 -15.90 6.22 -10.71
CA ARG A 211 -16.96 6.83 -11.54
C ARG A 211 -17.04 8.35 -11.39
N ALA A 212 -16.79 8.88 -10.19
CA ALA A 212 -16.84 10.30 -9.91
C ALA A 212 -15.64 11.07 -10.52
N PHE A 213 -14.41 10.59 -10.33
CA PHE A 213 -13.20 11.38 -10.61
C PHE A 213 -12.51 11.02 -11.94
N VAL A 214 -12.58 9.76 -12.39
CA VAL A 214 -11.83 9.32 -13.59
C VAL A 214 -12.28 9.98 -14.89
N PRO A 215 -13.58 10.27 -15.13
CA PRO A 215 -13.99 10.98 -16.35
C PRO A 215 -13.26 12.32 -16.55
N ALA A 216 -13.06 13.09 -15.46
CA ALA A 216 -12.31 14.34 -15.51
C ALA A 216 -10.83 14.09 -15.83
N MET A 217 -10.21 13.11 -15.17
CA MET A 217 -8.80 12.73 -15.44
C MET A 217 -8.56 12.33 -16.89
N ARG A 218 -9.52 11.65 -17.54
CA ARG A 218 -9.44 11.27 -18.96
C ARG A 218 -9.49 12.46 -19.92
N SER A 219 -10.15 13.54 -19.50
CA SER A 219 -10.27 14.77 -20.29
C SER A 219 -9.04 15.66 -20.19
N LEU A 220 -8.19 15.45 -19.18
CA LEU A 220 -6.97 16.24 -18.98
C LEU A 220 -5.86 15.80 -19.94
N PRO A 221 -5.09 16.76 -20.52
CA PRO A 221 -4.02 16.43 -21.45
C PRO A 221 -2.89 15.61 -20.82
N ASN A 222 -2.60 15.82 -19.54
CA ASN A 222 -1.62 15.02 -18.79
C ASN A 222 -2.21 13.74 -18.18
N GLY A 223 -3.54 13.54 -18.24
CA GLY A 223 -4.24 12.41 -17.62
C GLY A 223 -4.40 12.51 -16.11
N GLY A 224 -4.30 11.38 -15.40
CA GLY A 224 -4.32 11.31 -13.93
C GLY A 224 -3.65 10.06 -13.38
N THR A 225 -3.68 9.85 -12.07
CA THR A 225 -3.21 8.62 -11.43
C THR A 225 -4.23 8.09 -10.43
N ILE A 226 -4.60 6.82 -10.55
CA ILE A 226 -5.52 6.12 -9.68
C ILE A 226 -4.72 5.11 -8.86
N VAL A 227 -4.76 5.24 -7.54
CA VAL A 227 -4.11 4.34 -6.59
C VAL A 227 -5.17 3.51 -5.89
N THR A 228 -5.07 2.19 -5.98
CA THR A 228 -5.96 1.24 -5.31
C THR A 228 -5.21 0.56 -4.16
N ILE A 229 -5.57 0.88 -2.91
CA ILE A 229 -5.01 0.19 -1.73
C ILE A 229 -5.78 -1.10 -1.47
N SER A 230 -5.21 -2.23 -1.90
CA SER A 230 -5.67 -3.58 -1.57
C SER A 230 -4.88 -4.14 -0.38
N SER A 231 -4.55 -5.43 -0.37
CA SER A 231 -3.78 -6.11 0.67
C SER A 231 -3.32 -7.48 0.16
N VAL A 232 -2.21 -8.00 0.66
CA VAL A 232 -1.82 -9.41 0.45
C VAL A 232 -2.90 -10.42 0.86
N LEU A 233 -3.78 -10.03 1.78
CA LEU A 233 -4.91 -10.84 2.23
C LEU A 233 -5.96 -11.10 1.14
N GLY A 234 -5.97 -10.29 0.06
CA GLY A 234 -6.77 -10.57 -1.13
C GLY A 234 -6.33 -11.83 -1.88
N HIS A 235 -5.10 -12.31 -1.67
CA HIS A 235 -4.61 -13.57 -2.27
C HIS A 235 -4.64 -14.75 -1.30
N LEU A 236 -4.36 -14.52 -0.02
CA LEU A 236 -4.15 -15.62 0.94
C LEU A 236 -5.38 -15.99 1.76
N GLY A 237 -6.29 -15.05 2.00
CA GLY A 237 -7.33 -15.22 3.02
C GLY A 237 -6.76 -15.27 4.45
N ALA A 238 -7.60 -14.97 5.45
CA ALA A 238 -7.26 -15.09 6.86
C ALA A 238 -8.52 -15.43 7.68
N ALA A 239 -8.33 -16.16 8.77
CA ALA A 239 -9.41 -16.45 9.71
C ALA A 239 -9.96 -15.13 10.27
N GLN A 240 -11.28 -15.09 10.49
CA GLN A 240 -12.01 -13.92 11.01
C GLN A 240 -11.97 -12.66 10.13
N LEU A 241 -11.50 -12.77 8.89
CA LEU A 241 -11.38 -11.66 7.92
C LEU A 241 -11.99 -12.01 6.55
N ALA A 242 -13.00 -12.88 6.53
CA ALA A 242 -13.57 -13.40 5.28
C ALA A 242 -14.17 -12.28 4.39
N ASP A 243 -14.94 -11.37 4.98
CA ASP A 243 -15.51 -10.20 4.32
C ASP A 243 -14.42 -9.24 3.80
N TYR A 244 -13.43 -8.92 4.64
CA TYR A 244 -12.32 -8.04 4.28
C TYR A 244 -11.45 -8.63 3.17
N THR A 245 -11.08 -9.90 3.28
CA THR A 245 -10.26 -10.60 2.27
C THR A 245 -11.00 -10.70 0.94
N ALA A 246 -12.30 -10.99 0.95
CA ALA A 246 -13.15 -10.98 -0.23
C ALA A 246 -13.22 -9.60 -0.90
N ALA A 247 -13.42 -8.53 -0.11
CA ALA A 247 -13.42 -7.16 -0.63
C ALA A 247 -12.06 -6.79 -1.24
N LYS A 248 -10.94 -7.10 -0.58
CA LYS A 248 -9.59 -6.79 -1.07
C LYS A 248 -9.21 -7.61 -2.32
N ALA A 249 -9.66 -8.86 -2.43
CA ALA A 249 -9.57 -9.64 -3.67
C ALA A 249 -10.38 -9.00 -4.80
N GLY A 250 -11.62 -8.57 -4.52
CA GLY A 250 -12.47 -7.84 -5.47
C GLY A 250 -11.81 -6.56 -5.99
N LEU A 251 -11.08 -5.83 -5.14
CA LEU A 251 -10.30 -4.66 -5.56
C LEU A 251 -9.19 -4.99 -6.56
N MET A 252 -8.52 -6.13 -6.42
CA MET A 252 -7.47 -6.55 -7.37
C MET A 252 -8.06 -6.85 -8.74
N ALA A 253 -9.20 -7.56 -8.77
CA ALA A 253 -9.94 -7.85 -10.00
C ALA A 253 -10.43 -6.56 -10.65
N MET A 254 -11.11 -5.69 -9.89
CA MET A 254 -11.60 -4.40 -10.38
C MET A 254 -10.48 -3.51 -10.91
N HIS A 255 -9.34 -3.43 -10.21
CA HIS A 255 -8.17 -2.67 -10.68
C HIS A 255 -7.66 -3.18 -12.03
N THR A 256 -7.61 -4.52 -12.18
CA THR A 256 -7.17 -5.15 -13.44
C THR A 256 -8.15 -4.86 -14.58
N SER A 257 -9.46 -4.97 -14.32
CA SER A 257 -10.51 -4.63 -15.29
C SER A 257 -10.47 -3.16 -15.70
N LEU A 258 -10.39 -2.24 -14.72
CA LEU A 258 -10.30 -0.81 -14.98
C LEU A 258 -9.12 -0.47 -15.89
N ARG A 259 -7.96 -1.08 -15.64
CA ARG A 259 -6.79 -0.87 -16.49
C ARG A 259 -7.05 -1.34 -17.92
N ALA A 260 -7.63 -2.53 -18.11
CA ALA A 260 -7.94 -3.03 -19.44
C ALA A 260 -8.92 -2.10 -20.19
N GLU A 261 -9.91 -1.54 -19.49
CA GLU A 261 -10.83 -0.55 -20.06
C GLU A 261 -10.13 0.77 -20.44
N LEU A 262 -9.21 1.26 -19.60
CA LEU A 262 -8.42 2.45 -19.91
C LEU A 262 -7.51 2.24 -21.12
N ASP A 263 -6.89 1.06 -21.22
CA ASP A 263 -6.04 0.69 -22.36
C ASP A 263 -6.86 0.55 -23.65
N MET A 264 -8.02 -0.12 -23.61
CA MET A 264 -8.93 -0.26 -24.75
C MET A 264 -9.49 1.07 -25.24
N SER A 265 -9.74 2.01 -24.33
CA SER A 265 -10.26 3.33 -24.66
C SER A 265 -9.18 4.35 -25.04
N GLY A 266 -7.92 3.92 -25.18
CA GLY A 266 -6.78 4.79 -25.53
C GLY A 266 -6.40 5.80 -24.45
N SER A 267 -6.90 5.64 -23.22
CA SER A 267 -6.70 6.58 -22.10
C SER A 267 -5.36 6.36 -21.39
N HIS A 268 -4.28 6.17 -22.15
CA HIS A 268 -2.96 5.79 -21.62
C HIS A 268 -2.33 6.85 -20.71
N ALA A 269 -2.80 8.09 -20.72
CA ALA A 269 -2.35 9.14 -19.82
C ALA A 269 -2.89 8.94 -18.38
N VAL A 270 -3.97 8.17 -18.19
CA VAL A 270 -4.48 7.79 -16.88
C VAL A 270 -3.74 6.56 -16.37
N LYS A 271 -2.99 6.74 -15.28
CA LYS A 271 -2.16 5.71 -14.67
C LYS A 271 -2.89 4.99 -13.56
N THR A 272 -2.53 3.74 -13.35
CA THR A 272 -3.11 2.87 -12.33
C THR A 272 -2.01 2.25 -11.48
N VAL A 273 -2.09 2.42 -10.16
CA VAL A 273 -1.14 1.86 -9.19
C VAL A 273 -1.90 0.95 -8.23
N LEU A 274 -1.58 -0.34 -8.24
CA LEU A 274 -2.12 -1.29 -7.27
C LEU A 274 -1.16 -1.41 -6.10
N VAL A 275 -1.66 -1.22 -4.87
CA VAL A 275 -0.86 -1.36 -3.66
C VAL A 275 -1.29 -2.61 -2.91
N LYS A 276 -0.34 -3.50 -2.63
CA LYS A 276 -0.54 -4.76 -1.89
C LYS A 276 0.32 -4.74 -0.62
N PRO A 277 -0.11 -4.02 0.43
CA PRO A 277 0.60 -4.03 1.70
C PRO A 277 0.47 -5.39 2.40
N GLY A 278 1.54 -5.78 3.08
CA GLY A 278 1.53 -6.76 4.15
C GLY A 278 0.84 -6.25 5.42
N GLN A 279 1.14 -6.85 6.56
CA GLN A 279 0.57 -6.38 7.83
C GLN A 279 1.16 -5.02 8.21
N LEU A 280 0.27 -4.04 8.41
CA LEU A 280 0.64 -2.67 8.81
C LEU A 280 0.46 -2.49 10.31
N ALA A 281 1.38 -1.74 10.93
CA ALA A 281 1.19 -1.21 12.28
C ALA A 281 0.20 -0.02 12.25
N THR A 282 -1.10 -0.29 12.06
CA THR A 282 -2.16 0.73 12.12
C THR A 282 -3.21 0.38 13.16
N ALA A 283 -3.96 1.39 13.62
CA ALA A 283 -5.09 1.19 14.53
C ALA A 283 -6.15 0.21 13.98
N LEU A 284 -6.22 0.04 12.65
CA LEU A 284 -7.12 -0.90 11.97
C LEU A 284 -6.85 -2.37 12.35
N PHE A 285 -5.63 -2.69 12.77
CA PHE A 285 -5.21 -4.05 13.16
C PHE A 285 -4.73 -4.14 14.62
N ASN A 286 -5.14 -3.21 15.48
CA ASN A 286 -4.83 -3.27 16.91
C ASN A 286 -5.39 -4.57 17.52
N GLY A 287 -4.50 -5.50 17.90
CA GLY A 287 -4.86 -6.79 18.52
C GLY A 287 -4.62 -8.03 17.66
N VAL A 288 -4.13 -7.88 16.42
CA VAL A 288 -3.73 -9.02 15.57
C VAL A 288 -2.35 -9.52 15.99
N THR A 289 -2.22 -10.82 16.29
CA THR A 289 -0.92 -11.44 16.59
C THR A 289 -0.05 -11.39 15.33
N THR A 290 1.12 -10.79 15.44
CA THR A 290 2.07 -10.68 14.33
C THR A 290 2.61 -12.07 13.99
N PRO A 291 2.52 -12.53 12.72
CA PRO A 291 3.26 -13.68 12.26
C PRO A 291 4.77 -13.47 12.46
N SER A 292 5.54 -14.54 12.30
CA SER A 292 7.00 -14.53 12.52
C SER A 292 7.66 -13.27 11.93
N SER A 293 8.41 -12.54 12.77
CA SER A 293 9.08 -11.29 12.39
C SER A 293 10.09 -11.45 11.26
N PHE A 294 10.51 -12.69 10.99
CA PHE A 294 11.45 -13.03 9.92
C PHE A 294 10.78 -13.21 8.54
N PHE A 295 9.67 -13.95 8.46
CA PHE A 295 9.03 -14.25 7.16
C PHE A 295 7.92 -13.25 6.78
N ALA A 296 7.32 -12.58 7.77
CA ALA A 296 6.28 -11.58 7.55
C ALA A 296 6.44 -10.44 8.56
N PRO A 297 7.48 -9.60 8.39
CA PRO A 297 7.70 -8.46 9.28
C PRO A 297 6.53 -7.47 9.19
N VAL A 298 6.20 -6.87 10.34
CA VAL A 298 5.27 -5.75 10.37
C VAL A 298 5.92 -4.57 9.69
N VAL A 299 5.18 -3.95 8.77
CA VAL A 299 5.67 -2.83 8.00
C VAL A 299 5.31 -1.52 8.67
N GLU A 300 6.28 -0.61 8.71
CA GLU A 300 6.01 0.78 9.08
C GLU A 300 5.22 1.49 7.98
N VAL A 301 4.15 2.16 8.41
CA VAL A 301 3.22 2.88 7.52
C VAL A 301 3.94 3.91 6.64
N ILE A 302 5.00 4.53 7.16
CA ILE A 302 5.78 5.55 6.46
C ILE A 302 6.54 5.01 5.24
N GLU A 303 7.01 3.76 5.29
CA GLU A 303 7.76 3.15 4.19
C GLU A 303 6.84 2.92 2.98
N ILE A 304 5.66 2.34 3.22
CA ILE A 304 4.67 2.13 2.16
C ILE A 304 4.16 3.46 1.61
N ALA A 305 3.90 4.44 2.48
CA ALA A 305 3.47 5.76 2.02
C ALA A 305 4.52 6.39 1.08
N LYS A 306 5.82 6.28 1.42
CA LYS A 306 6.92 6.76 0.56
C LYS A 306 6.96 6.02 -0.77
N ASP A 307 6.80 4.70 -0.78
CA ASP A 307 6.82 3.90 -2.01
C ASP A 307 5.64 4.23 -2.92
N VAL A 308 4.44 4.41 -2.34
CA VAL A 308 3.26 4.85 -3.09
C VAL A 308 3.49 6.23 -3.70
N VAL A 309 3.94 7.20 -2.91
CA VAL A 309 4.23 8.56 -3.39
C VAL A 309 5.33 8.55 -4.45
N HIS A 310 6.38 7.74 -4.27
CA HIS A 310 7.46 7.59 -5.25
C HIS A 310 6.94 6.98 -6.56
N LYS A 311 6.07 5.97 -6.47
CA LYS A 311 5.46 5.36 -7.64
C LYS A 311 4.58 6.36 -8.39
N VAL A 312 3.77 7.14 -7.68
CA VAL A 312 2.98 8.23 -8.26
C VAL A 312 3.89 9.27 -8.92
N ALA A 313 4.95 9.71 -8.24
CA ALA A 313 5.94 10.65 -8.79
C ALA A 313 6.61 10.16 -10.07
N SER A 314 6.79 8.84 -10.22
CA SER A 314 7.36 8.26 -11.45
C SER A 314 6.46 8.42 -12.68
N GLY A 315 5.18 8.75 -12.49
CA GLY A 315 4.19 8.89 -13.55
C GLY A 315 3.86 7.59 -14.28
N ARG A 316 4.23 6.43 -13.71
CA ARG A 316 4.02 5.10 -14.32
C ARG A 316 2.97 4.32 -13.55
N SER A 317 2.16 3.57 -14.30
CA SER A 317 1.34 2.51 -13.71
C SER A 317 2.23 1.39 -13.12
N GLY A 318 1.69 0.58 -12.23
CA GLY A 318 2.44 -0.54 -11.65
C GLY A 318 1.85 -1.10 -10.37
N VAL A 319 2.61 -2.00 -9.76
CA VAL A 319 2.26 -2.63 -8.49
C VAL A 319 3.28 -2.24 -7.44
N VAL A 320 2.83 -1.73 -6.30
CA VAL A 320 3.63 -1.52 -5.09
C VAL A 320 3.27 -2.63 -4.11
N ALA A 321 4.17 -3.56 -3.88
CA ALA A 321 3.95 -4.69 -2.98
C ALA A 321 5.09 -4.74 -1.96
N PHE A 322 4.75 -4.62 -0.69
CA PHE A 322 5.73 -4.56 0.40
C PHE A 322 5.16 -5.24 1.65
N PRO A 323 5.93 -6.08 2.37
CA PRO A 323 7.34 -6.44 2.14
C PRO A 323 7.51 -7.41 0.95
N LEU A 324 8.72 -7.89 0.68
CA LEU A 324 9.08 -8.73 -0.47
C LEU A 324 8.13 -9.90 -0.70
N TYR A 325 7.65 -10.55 0.37
CA TYR A 325 6.72 -11.66 0.25
C TYR A 325 5.41 -11.25 -0.46
N ALA A 326 4.96 -10.00 -0.28
CA ALA A 326 3.77 -9.46 -0.94
C ALA A 326 3.90 -9.45 -2.47
N ARG A 327 5.14 -9.36 -2.98
CA ARG A 327 5.41 -9.39 -4.42
C ARG A 327 5.24 -10.79 -5.01
N TYR A 328 5.49 -11.82 -4.22
CA TYR A 328 5.49 -13.22 -4.67
C TYR A 328 4.33 -14.04 -4.10
N VAL A 329 3.44 -13.42 -3.33
CA VAL A 329 2.32 -14.10 -2.67
C VAL A 329 1.42 -14.86 -3.65
N GLU A 330 1.30 -14.38 -4.88
CA GLU A 330 0.54 -15.04 -5.97
C GLU A 330 1.14 -16.41 -6.36
N TRP A 331 2.43 -16.63 -6.15
CA TRP A 331 3.05 -17.92 -6.46
C TRP A 331 2.56 -19.02 -5.51
N MET A 332 2.11 -18.65 -4.30
CA MET A 332 1.55 -19.62 -3.36
C MET A 332 0.30 -20.30 -3.92
N SER A 333 -0.49 -19.64 -4.75
CA SER A 333 -1.73 -20.23 -5.29
C SER A 333 -1.48 -21.31 -6.36
N ILE A 334 -0.27 -21.37 -6.93
CA ILE A 334 0.11 -22.38 -7.93
C ILE A 334 0.62 -23.67 -7.26
N LEU A 335 1.05 -23.60 -6.00
CA LEU A 335 1.62 -24.74 -5.28
C LEU A 335 0.54 -25.75 -4.88
N PRO A 336 0.84 -27.06 -4.82
CA PRO A 336 -0.07 -28.06 -4.26
C PRO A 336 -0.51 -27.70 -2.84
N TYR A 337 -1.77 -27.96 -2.50
CA TYR A 337 -2.37 -27.56 -1.21
C TYR A 337 -1.59 -28.00 0.02
N GLY A 338 -0.99 -29.20 -0.02
CA GLY A 338 -0.12 -29.69 1.06
C GLY A 338 1.07 -28.76 1.33
N LEU A 339 1.73 -28.27 0.27
CA LEU A 339 2.84 -27.33 0.38
C LEU A 339 2.36 -25.95 0.83
N GLN A 340 1.19 -25.50 0.37
CA GLN A 340 0.58 -24.27 0.87
C GLN A 340 0.36 -24.32 2.39
N ASN A 341 -0.14 -25.44 2.91
CA ASN A 341 -0.35 -25.62 4.36
C ASN A 341 0.96 -25.59 5.15
N VAL A 342 2.02 -26.21 4.63
CA VAL A 342 3.35 -26.14 5.25
C VAL A 342 3.85 -24.70 5.27
N LEU A 343 3.76 -23.97 4.16
CA LEU A 343 4.18 -22.56 4.09
C LEU A 343 3.36 -21.65 5.03
N ARG A 344 2.05 -21.87 5.14
CA ARG A 344 1.17 -21.14 6.08
C ARG A 344 1.56 -21.39 7.53
N LYS A 345 1.90 -22.64 7.88
CA LYS A 345 2.39 -23.01 9.22
C LYS A 345 3.76 -22.39 9.52
N LEU A 346 4.70 -22.45 8.57
CA LEU A 346 6.06 -21.92 8.72
C LEU A 346 6.10 -20.40 8.83
N SER A 347 5.27 -19.70 8.05
CA SER A 347 5.18 -18.24 8.09
C SER A 347 4.46 -17.71 9.33
N ALA A 348 3.81 -18.60 10.11
CA ALA A 348 2.86 -18.26 11.18
C ALA A 348 1.73 -17.33 10.69
N VAL A 349 1.41 -17.34 9.39
CA VAL A 349 0.29 -16.59 8.77
C VAL A 349 -1.07 -17.26 9.05
N ALA A 350 -1.10 -18.22 9.99
CA ALA A 350 -2.32 -18.55 10.72
C ALA A 350 -2.68 -17.35 11.62
N LEU A 351 -3.21 -16.31 10.99
CA LEU A 351 -3.70 -15.11 11.66
C LEU A 351 -4.93 -15.50 12.49
N GLU A 352 -4.72 -15.95 13.72
CA GLU A 352 -5.74 -15.85 14.75
C GLU A 352 -5.75 -14.41 15.25
N ILE A 353 -6.83 -13.67 14.98
CA ILE A 353 -7.08 -12.45 15.72
C ILE A 353 -7.50 -12.92 17.12
N SER A 354 -6.70 -12.62 18.13
CA SER A 354 -7.13 -12.82 19.51
C SER A 354 -8.38 -11.97 19.72
N PRO A 355 -9.46 -12.50 20.32
CA PRO A 355 -10.70 -11.74 20.49
C PRO A 355 -10.38 -10.42 21.20
N VAL A 356 -10.78 -9.30 20.56
CA VAL A 356 -10.62 -7.96 21.11
C VAL A 356 -11.36 -7.91 22.44
N GLN A 357 -10.63 -8.05 23.54
CA GLN A 357 -11.20 -7.76 24.85
C GLN A 357 -11.48 -6.26 24.89
N HIS A 358 -12.75 -5.90 24.68
CA HIS A 358 -13.27 -4.63 25.18
C HIS A 358 -13.03 -4.60 26.69
N ARG A 359 -11.91 -4.02 27.12
CA ARG A 359 -11.80 -3.48 28.48
C ARG A 359 -12.74 -2.30 28.55
N CYS A 360 -14.03 -2.57 28.69
CA CYS A 360 -14.95 -1.63 29.31
C CYS A 360 -14.36 -1.33 30.68
N ALA A 361 -13.91 -0.08 30.87
CA ALA A 361 -13.66 0.45 32.19
C ALA A 361 -14.90 0.15 33.03
N LYS A 362 -14.75 -0.65 34.09
CA LYS A 362 -15.77 -0.73 35.13
C LYS A 362 -15.98 0.71 35.63
N PRO A 363 -17.22 1.20 35.76
CA PRO A 363 -17.44 2.45 36.48
C PRO A 363 -16.94 2.24 37.90
N ASP A 364 -16.05 3.12 38.36
CA ASP A 364 -15.60 3.18 39.74
C ASP A 364 -16.83 3.26 40.66
N GLY A 365 -17.08 2.15 41.34
CA GLY A 365 -18.00 2.11 42.46
C GLY A 365 -17.31 2.63 43.71
N SER A 366 -18.11 3.30 44.55
CA SER A 366 -17.82 3.75 45.92
C SER A 366 -17.03 5.06 46.09
N ASN A 367 -17.77 6.16 46.14
CA ASN A 367 -17.57 7.18 47.16
C ASN A 367 -18.95 7.62 47.68
N THR A 368 -19.46 6.90 48.68
CA THR A 368 -20.51 7.36 49.60
C THR A 368 -20.36 6.60 50.92
N SER A 369 -19.62 7.20 51.84
CA SER A 369 -19.79 7.10 53.29
C SER A 369 -18.97 8.20 53.94
#